data_AF-A0A365N141-F1
#
_entry.id   AF-A0A365N141-F1
#
_cell.length_a   1.000
_cell.length_b   1.000
_cell.length_c   1.000
_cell.angle_alpha   90.00
_cell.angle_beta   90.00
_cell.angle_gamma   90.00
#
_symmetry.space_group_name_H-M   'P 1'
#
loop_
_entity.id
_entity.type
_entity.pdbx_description
1 polymer ?
#
loop_
_entity_poly.entity_id
_entity_poly.type
_entity_poly.pdbx_seq_one_letter_code
_entity_poly.pdbx_strand_id
1 'polypeptide(L)'
;MSQDKVSARLLTTAVFITGILVFLALPFLPGRPKQHVVRPVKISLHSEEPNEPNEPNEPNERFLVAFGDSYSRSGFRTNYTYIRTGPGVDDMQRTERPKGDRVDAPSALNPIGNPALPGNTSSGGYNWATYMTTEFNSTLTLAYIFARSASVVDAEIIPSRSKSSFSFAQQIVHFQDAIGHRPHYAAWTAKNIVVTVWFGFNDLSVVSHKRGQAAVLAAANRRIFELSQILYDTGIRNFVFIEVPPKELFPSHQAHKSNDTHHGYEMVSYAVNRWNSLLRQNTVRFRKTHPDAKATYIEIWDIFYEAFLRPQDLGAPNSTCVDPSGKGCLWANTGHPGEEIHKLIGARVAEKAWGKAAM
;
A
#
# COMPACT_ATOMS: atom_id res chain seq x y z
N MET A 1 -31.44 -8.75 27.56
CA MET A 1 -30.25 -8.16 26.89
C MET A 1 -29.17 -8.01 27.96
N SER A 2 -28.02 -8.67 27.86
CA SER A 2 -26.98 -8.56 28.92
C SER A 2 -26.31 -7.19 28.89
N GLN A 3 -25.93 -6.69 30.07
CA GLN A 3 -25.34 -5.36 30.28
C GLN A 3 -24.08 -5.12 29.42
N ASP A 4 -23.34 -6.18 29.07
CA ASP A 4 -22.12 -6.07 28.26
C ASP A 4 -22.40 -5.54 26.83
N LYS A 5 -23.56 -5.87 26.26
CA LYS A 5 -23.96 -5.40 24.92
C LYS A 5 -24.36 -3.92 24.91
N VAL A 6 -24.83 -3.40 26.04
CA VAL A 6 -25.19 -1.99 26.20
C VAL A 6 -23.94 -1.14 26.38
N SER A 7 -22.95 -1.64 27.15
CA SER A 7 -21.68 -0.96 27.40
C SER A 7 -20.82 -0.82 26.13
N ALA A 8 -20.76 -1.87 25.29
CA ALA A 8 -20.02 -1.81 24.02
C ALA A 8 -20.65 -0.83 23.01
N ARG A 9 -21.98 -0.74 22.96
CA ARG A 9 -22.68 0.26 22.12
C ARG A 9 -22.37 1.69 22.58
N LEU A 10 -22.45 1.95 23.88
CA LEU A 10 -22.16 3.28 24.45
C LEU A 10 -20.71 3.73 24.19
N LEU A 11 -19.74 2.81 24.32
CA LEU A 11 -18.34 3.12 24.08
C LEU A 11 -18.07 3.43 22.59
N THR A 12 -18.72 2.69 21.69
CA THR A 12 -18.55 2.87 20.23
C THR A 12 -19.21 4.18 19.77
N THR A 13 -20.39 4.52 20.28
CA THR A 13 -21.07 5.79 20.00
C THR A 13 -20.27 6.97 20.56
N ALA A 14 -19.68 6.85 21.76
CA ALA A 14 -18.85 7.89 22.34
C ALA A 14 -17.61 8.18 21.49
N VAL A 15 -16.88 7.15 21.05
CA VAL A 15 -15.68 7.31 20.20
C VAL A 15 -16.02 7.95 18.85
N PHE A 16 -17.14 7.55 18.23
CA PHE A 16 -17.62 8.10 16.96
C PHE A 16 -18.00 9.60 17.09
N ILE A 17 -18.67 9.97 18.19
CA ILE A 17 -19.05 11.37 18.46
C ILE A 17 -17.82 12.24 18.77
N THR A 18 -16.84 11.74 19.54
CA THR A 18 -15.59 12.48 19.78
C THR A 18 -14.76 12.66 18.51
N GLY A 19 -14.70 11.65 17.62
CA GLY A 19 -13.99 11.78 16.35
C GLY A 19 -14.61 12.85 15.44
N ILE A 20 -15.94 12.89 15.36
CA ILE A 20 -16.68 13.90 14.58
C ILE A 20 -16.54 15.30 15.21
N LEU A 21 -16.63 15.43 16.54
CA LEU A 21 -16.52 16.73 17.22
C LEU A 21 -15.11 17.33 17.12
N VAL A 22 -14.05 16.51 17.21
CA VAL A 22 -12.67 16.97 17.03
C VAL A 22 -12.44 17.44 15.58
N PHE A 23 -13.05 16.77 14.60
CA PHE A 23 -12.96 17.16 13.19
C PHE A 23 -13.81 18.38 12.81
N LEU A 24 -14.98 18.56 13.41
CA LEU A 24 -15.83 19.74 13.20
C LEU A 24 -15.29 21.00 13.88
N ALA A 25 -14.47 20.86 14.92
CA ALA A 25 -13.83 21.99 15.62
C ALA A 25 -12.51 22.46 14.96
N LEU A 26 -11.86 21.62 14.16
CA LEU A 26 -10.62 21.92 13.42
C LEU A 26 -10.65 23.22 12.57
N PRO A 27 -11.76 23.61 11.88
CA PRO A 27 -11.81 24.88 11.16
C PRO A 27 -11.95 26.14 12.02
N PHE A 28 -12.17 26.00 13.33
CA PHE A 28 -12.34 27.14 14.26
C PHE A 28 -11.15 27.35 15.21
N LEU A 29 -10.08 26.56 15.06
CA LEU A 29 -8.84 26.74 15.82
C LEU A 29 -8.01 27.90 15.23
N PRO A 30 -7.65 28.93 16.02
CA PRO A 30 -6.81 30.02 15.55
C PRO A 30 -5.37 29.54 15.31
N GLY A 31 -4.92 29.57 14.05
CA GLY A 31 -3.55 29.20 13.65
C GLY A 31 -3.49 28.29 12.42
N ARG A 32 -3.98 28.74 11.26
CA ARG A 32 -3.87 27.99 10.00
C ARG A 32 -2.46 28.19 9.41
N PRO A 33 -1.68 27.13 9.11
CA PRO A 33 -0.61 27.23 8.12
C PRO A 33 -1.26 27.46 6.75
N LYS A 34 -0.71 28.37 5.94
CA LYS A 34 -1.20 28.64 4.58
C LYS A 34 -1.17 27.35 3.74
N GLN A 35 -2.29 27.06 3.08
CA GLN A 35 -2.42 25.97 2.10
C GLN A 35 -1.43 26.24 0.94
N HIS A 36 -0.42 25.39 0.78
CA HIS A 36 0.47 25.46 -0.37
C HIS A 36 -0.23 24.83 -1.59
N VAL A 37 -0.55 25.67 -2.57
CA VAL A 37 -0.97 25.24 -3.90
C VAL A 37 0.24 24.61 -4.59
N VAL A 38 0.21 23.30 -4.79
CA VAL A 38 1.23 22.60 -5.58
C VAL A 38 1.07 22.99 -7.04
N ARG A 39 2.08 23.65 -7.62
CA ARG A 39 2.13 23.95 -9.07
C ARG A 39 3.00 22.89 -9.76
N PRO A 40 2.58 22.33 -10.90
CA PRO A 40 3.42 21.39 -11.65
C PRO A 40 4.65 22.10 -12.23
N VAL A 41 5.84 21.55 -11.95
CA VAL A 41 7.12 22.04 -12.47
C VAL A 41 7.43 21.34 -13.80
N LYS A 42 7.73 22.11 -14.84
CA LYS A 42 8.38 21.60 -16.06
C LYS A 42 9.87 21.46 -15.78
N ILE A 43 10.40 20.24 -15.80
CA ILE A 43 11.84 20.00 -15.73
C ILE A 43 12.44 20.28 -17.11
N SER A 44 13.35 21.25 -17.18
CA SER A 44 14.22 21.44 -18.33
C SER A 44 15.55 20.74 -18.01
N LEU A 45 15.97 19.83 -18.88
CA LEU A 45 17.28 19.16 -18.80
C LEU A 45 18.37 20.19 -19.11
N HIS A 46 19.14 20.61 -18.11
CA HIS A 46 20.39 21.32 -18.34
C HIS A 46 21.58 20.65 -17.64
N SER A 47 22.67 20.69 -18.40
CA SER A 47 23.98 20.06 -18.21
C SER A 47 24.70 20.50 -16.95
N GLU A 48 25.46 19.56 -16.40
CA GLU A 48 26.23 19.64 -15.15
C GLU A 48 27.20 20.83 -15.07
N GLU A 49 27.11 21.59 -13.97
CA GLU A 49 28.23 22.34 -13.38
C GLU A 49 28.47 21.82 -11.94
N PRO A 50 29.71 21.91 -11.41
CA PRO A 50 30.10 21.14 -10.23
C PRO A 50 29.72 21.85 -8.91
N ASN A 51 29.02 21.13 -8.04
CA ASN A 51 28.65 21.62 -6.69
C ASN A 51 29.73 21.36 -5.64
N GLU A 52 29.89 22.34 -4.74
CA GLU A 52 30.67 22.32 -3.50
C GLU A 52 30.27 21.19 -2.53
N PRO A 53 31.16 20.80 -1.58
CA PRO A 53 30.93 19.65 -0.72
C PRO A 53 30.22 20.06 0.57
N ASN A 54 29.00 19.53 0.81
CA ASN A 54 28.50 19.05 2.11
C ASN A 54 27.01 18.68 2.08
N GLU A 55 26.70 17.52 1.51
CA GLU A 55 25.63 16.61 1.91
C GLU A 55 26.01 15.22 1.35
N PRO A 56 25.68 14.08 1.99
CA PRO A 56 25.88 12.80 1.33
C PRO A 56 24.98 12.80 0.10
N ASN A 57 25.58 12.93 -1.09
CA ASN A 57 24.86 12.92 -2.37
C ASN A 57 23.78 11.83 -2.34
N GLU A 58 22.52 12.21 -2.54
CA GLU A 58 21.45 11.24 -2.69
C GLU A 58 21.89 10.20 -3.74
N PRO A 59 21.63 8.91 -3.53
CA PRO A 59 21.97 7.91 -4.54
C PRO A 59 21.29 8.29 -5.87
N ASN A 60 22.10 8.33 -6.94
CA ASN A 60 21.65 8.69 -8.29
C ASN A 60 20.42 7.88 -8.75
N GLU A 61 20.26 6.68 -8.20
CA GLU A 61 19.15 5.78 -8.43
C GLU A 61 18.59 5.20 -7.13
N ARG A 62 17.26 5.20 -7.01
CA ARG A 62 16.48 4.61 -5.93
C ARG A 62 15.68 3.40 -6.43
N PHE A 63 15.43 2.46 -5.52
CA PHE A 63 14.70 1.23 -5.78
C PHE A 63 13.47 1.14 -4.89
N LEU A 64 12.29 1.10 -5.52
CA LEU A 64 11.03 0.81 -4.85
C LEU A 64 10.66 -0.65 -5.07
N VAL A 65 10.60 -1.45 -4.00
CA VAL A 65 10.06 -2.82 -4.06
C VAL A 65 8.69 -2.83 -3.38
N ALA A 66 7.64 -3.14 -4.13
CA ALA A 66 6.28 -3.12 -3.62
C ALA A 66 5.65 -4.51 -3.57
N PHE A 67 5.38 -4.98 -2.35
CA PHE A 67 4.56 -6.15 -2.08
C PHE A 67 3.16 -5.71 -1.64
N GLY A 68 2.16 -6.40 -2.15
CA GLY A 68 0.78 -6.09 -1.81
C GLY A 68 -0.23 -6.80 -2.68
N ASP A 69 -1.43 -6.26 -2.70
CA ASP A 69 -2.52 -6.78 -3.51
C ASP A 69 -2.91 -5.86 -4.69
N SER A 70 -4.20 -5.83 -5.05
CA SER A 70 -4.72 -4.97 -6.13
C SER A 70 -4.49 -3.48 -5.88
N TYR A 71 -4.29 -3.06 -4.63
CA TYR A 71 -3.99 -1.65 -4.28
C TYR A 71 -2.59 -1.22 -4.68
N SER A 72 -1.68 -2.17 -4.95
CA SER A 72 -0.30 -1.89 -5.35
C SER A 72 0.06 -2.47 -6.72
N ARG A 73 -0.72 -3.42 -7.25
CA ARG A 73 -0.43 -4.09 -8.52
C ARG A 73 -0.30 -3.10 -9.68
N SER A 74 0.75 -3.27 -10.48
CA SER A 74 0.98 -2.58 -11.76
C SER A 74 1.04 -3.53 -12.97
N GLY A 75 0.96 -4.85 -12.75
CA GLY A 75 1.11 -5.84 -13.81
C GLY A 75 2.55 -6.25 -14.11
N PHE A 76 3.52 -5.80 -13.30
CA PHE A 76 4.94 -6.18 -13.40
C PHE A 76 5.16 -7.70 -13.47
N ARG A 77 5.96 -8.10 -14.45
CA ARG A 77 6.38 -9.47 -14.76
C ARG A 77 7.89 -9.56 -14.68
N THR A 78 8.37 -10.76 -14.38
CA THR A 78 9.78 -11.13 -14.45
C THR A 78 10.01 -12.02 -15.68
N ASN A 79 11.27 -12.36 -15.95
CA ASN A 79 11.64 -13.36 -16.96
C ASN A 79 11.27 -14.80 -16.58
N TYR A 80 10.54 -14.97 -15.48
CA TYR A 80 9.99 -16.24 -15.04
C TYR A 80 8.46 -16.17 -15.04
N THR A 81 7.82 -17.32 -15.26
CA THR A 81 6.43 -17.57 -14.94
C THR A 81 6.36 -18.51 -13.74
N TYR A 82 5.25 -18.42 -13.01
CA TYR A 82 5.03 -19.21 -11.81
C TYR A 82 3.65 -19.84 -11.88
N ILE A 83 3.56 -21.09 -11.48
CA ILE A 83 2.31 -21.81 -11.25
C ILE A 83 2.26 -22.15 -9.76
N ARG A 84 1.19 -21.72 -9.07
CA ARG A 84 0.97 -22.08 -7.67
C ARG A 84 0.63 -23.56 -7.57
N THR A 85 1.43 -24.33 -6.83
CA THR A 85 1.22 -25.77 -6.61
C THR A 85 0.61 -26.07 -5.24
N GLY A 86 0.55 -25.09 -4.34
CA GLY A 86 0.09 -25.25 -2.96
C GLY A 86 0.06 -23.93 -2.17
N PRO A 87 -0.27 -23.98 -0.87
CA PRO A 87 -0.42 -22.80 -0.02
C PRO A 87 0.89 -22.23 0.54
N GLY A 88 1.95 -23.04 0.64
CA GLY A 88 3.22 -22.65 1.23
C GLY A 88 4.01 -21.66 0.40
N VAL A 89 5.05 -21.08 1.04
CA VAL A 89 5.98 -20.10 0.46
C VAL A 89 6.61 -20.64 -0.82
N ASP A 90 7.11 -21.89 -0.78
CA ASP A 90 7.85 -22.53 -1.87
C ASP A 90 6.96 -23.40 -2.76
N ASP A 91 5.64 -23.42 -2.52
CA ASP A 91 4.68 -24.20 -3.31
C ASP A 91 4.37 -23.51 -4.65
N MET A 92 5.42 -23.37 -5.45
CA MET A 92 5.39 -22.77 -6.77
C MET A 92 6.30 -23.52 -7.73
N GLN A 93 5.80 -23.77 -8.93
CA GLN A 93 6.61 -24.23 -10.05
C GLN A 93 7.03 -23.03 -10.89
N ARG A 94 8.34 -22.80 -10.97
CA ARG A 94 8.95 -21.75 -11.80
C ARG A 94 9.31 -22.29 -13.18
N THR A 95 9.02 -21.51 -14.21
CA THR A 95 9.44 -21.77 -15.59
C THR A 95 10.09 -20.51 -16.18
N GLU A 96 11.20 -20.66 -16.89
CA GLU A 96 11.79 -19.55 -17.64
C GLU A 96 10.93 -19.16 -18.83
N ARG A 97 10.80 -17.85 -19.06
CA ARG A 97 10.18 -17.35 -20.28
C ARG A 97 11.08 -17.65 -21.48
N PRO A 98 10.52 -18.11 -22.61
CA PRO A 98 11.23 -18.16 -23.88
C PRO A 98 11.88 -16.81 -24.19
N LYS A 99 13.02 -16.82 -24.89
CA LYS A 99 13.78 -15.59 -25.19
C LYS A 99 12.93 -14.49 -25.83
N GLY A 100 11.99 -14.86 -26.71
CA GLY A 100 11.08 -13.92 -27.38
C GLY A 100 9.98 -13.32 -26.48
N ASP A 101 9.74 -13.90 -25.30
CA ASP A 101 8.70 -13.47 -24.35
C ASP A 101 9.27 -12.79 -23.11
N ARG A 102 10.59 -12.53 -23.10
CA ARG A 102 11.26 -11.83 -22.00
C ARG A 102 10.77 -10.39 -21.93
N VAL A 103 10.77 -9.85 -20.71
CA VAL A 103 10.26 -8.53 -20.40
C VAL A 103 11.37 -7.64 -19.88
N ASP A 104 11.26 -6.35 -20.17
CA ASP A 104 12.24 -5.37 -19.73
C ASP A 104 12.14 -5.14 -18.22
N ALA A 105 13.31 -4.98 -17.61
CA ALA A 105 13.43 -4.49 -16.25
C ALA A 105 13.08 -2.98 -16.19
N PRO A 106 12.76 -2.46 -15.00
CA PRO A 106 12.69 -1.03 -14.75
C PRO A 106 13.88 -0.26 -15.33
N SER A 107 13.60 0.90 -15.92
CA SER A 107 14.60 1.80 -16.51
C SER A 107 14.11 3.26 -16.48
N ALA A 108 14.95 4.22 -16.86
CA ALA A 108 14.55 5.62 -16.97
C ALA A 108 13.40 5.85 -17.99
N LEU A 109 13.29 5.03 -19.04
CA LEU A 109 12.22 5.13 -20.03
C LEU A 109 10.90 4.54 -19.53
N ASN A 110 10.98 3.49 -18.71
CA ASN A 110 9.83 2.89 -18.06
C ASN A 110 10.20 2.50 -16.62
N PRO A 111 9.93 3.36 -15.63
CA PRO A 111 10.38 3.15 -14.25
C PRO A 111 9.70 1.97 -13.55
N ILE A 112 8.61 1.42 -14.09
CA ILE A 112 8.01 0.16 -13.60
C ILE A 112 8.43 -1.07 -14.42
N GLY A 113 9.25 -0.87 -15.47
CA GLY A 113 9.78 -1.90 -16.37
C GLY A 113 8.76 -2.43 -17.36
N ASN A 114 7.69 -3.04 -16.86
CA ASN A 114 6.62 -3.58 -17.67
C ASN A 114 5.29 -3.67 -16.89
N PRO A 115 4.13 -3.52 -17.56
CA PRO A 115 3.96 -3.03 -18.94
C PRO A 115 4.28 -1.52 -19.02
N ALA A 116 3.95 -0.86 -20.13
CA ALA A 116 4.07 0.60 -20.23
C ALA A 116 3.25 1.30 -19.14
N LEU A 117 3.70 2.49 -18.71
CA LEU A 117 2.97 3.33 -17.76
C LEU A 117 1.54 3.64 -18.26
N PRO A 118 0.54 3.69 -17.36
CA PRO A 118 0.63 3.60 -15.90
C PRO A 118 0.74 2.17 -15.34
N GLY A 119 0.83 1.16 -16.21
CA GLY A 119 0.72 -0.23 -15.82
C GLY A 119 -0.72 -0.76 -15.91
N ASN A 120 -0.89 -2.01 -15.53
CA ASN A 120 -2.19 -2.64 -15.32
C ASN A 120 -2.55 -2.54 -13.83
N THR A 121 -3.19 -1.44 -13.45
CA THR A 121 -3.58 -1.10 -12.08
C THR A 121 -5.06 -1.40 -11.82
N SER A 122 -5.49 -1.26 -10.57
CA SER A 122 -6.92 -1.29 -10.19
C SER A 122 -7.50 0.11 -9.94
N SER A 123 -6.73 1.17 -10.21
CA SER A 123 -7.14 2.57 -10.02
C SER A 123 -7.71 3.22 -11.27
N GLY A 124 -7.66 2.53 -12.43
CA GLY A 124 -8.04 3.11 -13.73
C GLY A 124 -6.92 3.88 -14.43
N GLY A 125 -5.87 4.27 -13.69
CA GLY A 125 -4.68 4.94 -14.20
C GLY A 125 -3.47 4.72 -13.30
N TYR A 126 -2.75 5.76 -12.90
CA TYR A 126 -1.63 5.62 -11.96
C TYR A 126 -2.12 5.15 -10.58
N ASN A 127 -1.35 4.26 -9.94
CA ASN A 127 -1.49 3.95 -8.53
C ASN A 127 -0.40 4.67 -7.71
N TRP A 128 -0.42 4.50 -6.39
CA TRP A 128 0.51 5.19 -5.49
C TRP A 128 1.99 4.89 -5.82
N ALA A 129 2.31 3.65 -6.19
CA ALA A 129 3.68 3.22 -6.49
C ALA A 129 4.16 3.82 -7.81
N THR A 130 3.28 3.90 -8.81
CA THR A 130 3.62 4.55 -10.08
C THR A 130 3.81 6.06 -9.89
N TYR A 131 2.96 6.72 -9.09
CA TYR A 131 3.15 8.14 -8.74
C TYR A 131 4.48 8.39 -8.02
N MET A 132 4.87 7.49 -7.12
CA MET A 132 6.17 7.57 -6.45
C MET A 132 7.36 7.54 -7.41
N THR A 133 7.23 6.85 -8.54
CA THR A 133 8.32 6.74 -9.52
C THR A 133 8.32 7.81 -10.61
N THR A 134 7.24 8.57 -10.75
CA THR A 134 7.08 9.53 -11.85
C THR A 134 6.87 10.97 -11.40
N GLU A 135 6.09 11.20 -10.34
CA GLU A 135 5.77 12.57 -9.87
C GLU A 135 6.43 12.90 -8.54
N PHE A 136 6.68 11.91 -7.68
CA PHE A 136 7.20 12.12 -6.33
C PHE A 136 8.64 11.62 -6.13
N ASN A 137 9.41 11.50 -7.22
CA ASN A 137 10.82 11.12 -7.18
C ASN A 137 11.73 12.35 -7.38
N SER A 138 12.76 12.51 -6.54
CA SER A 138 13.82 13.51 -6.72
C SER A 138 14.96 13.01 -7.63
N THR A 139 15.19 11.70 -7.64
CA THR A 139 16.16 11.01 -8.50
C THR A 139 15.46 9.88 -9.26
N LEU A 140 16.15 9.23 -10.21
CA LEU A 140 15.58 8.07 -10.91
C LEU A 140 15.14 7.03 -9.89
N THR A 141 13.85 6.66 -9.89
CA THR A 141 13.30 5.64 -9.01
C THR A 141 12.77 4.48 -9.83
N LEU A 142 13.41 3.31 -9.69
CA LEU A 142 13.03 2.08 -10.36
C LEU A 142 12.13 1.23 -9.45
N ALA A 143 10.93 0.91 -9.92
CA ALA A 143 9.94 0.15 -9.17
C ALA A 143 9.81 -1.29 -9.64
N TYR A 144 10.06 -2.22 -8.72
CA TYR A 144 9.80 -3.65 -8.85
C TYR A 144 8.56 -4.01 -8.04
N ILE A 145 7.42 -4.07 -8.71
CA ILE A 145 6.09 -4.16 -8.09
C ILE A 145 5.62 -5.62 -8.10
N PHE A 146 6.01 -6.39 -7.09
CA PHE A 146 5.64 -7.81 -6.96
C PHE A 146 4.17 -8.04 -6.57
N ALA A 147 3.44 -6.98 -6.21
CA ALA A 147 2.03 -7.04 -5.84
C ALA A 147 1.14 -7.77 -6.87
N ARG A 148 0.17 -8.54 -6.36
CA ARG A 148 -0.76 -9.37 -7.15
C ARG A 148 -2.19 -9.23 -6.64
N SER A 149 -3.17 -9.13 -7.53
CA SER A 149 -4.57 -9.03 -7.11
C SER A 149 -5.00 -10.25 -6.31
N ALA A 150 -5.92 -10.02 -5.36
CA ALA A 150 -6.50 -11.04 -4.49
C ALA A 150 -5.49 -11.74 -3.54
N SER A 151 -4.27 -11.20 -3.39
CA SER A 151 -3.29 -11.74 -2.45
C SER A 151 -3.70 -11.53 -0.99
N VAL A 152 -3.62 -12.62 -0.24
CA VAL A 152 -3.57 -12.64 1.23
C VAL A 152 -2.11 -12.62 1.69
N VAL A 153 -1.86 -12.42 2.99
CA VAL A 153 -0.51 -12.50 3.54
C VAL A 153 0.10 -13.89 3.34
N ASP A 154 -0.60 -14.92 3.82
CA ASP A 154 -0.13 -16.30 3.69
C ASP A 154 -1.34 -17.24 3.58
N ALA A 155 -1.31 -18.08 2.55
CA ALA A 155 -2.42 -18.98 2.24
C ALA A 155 -2.49 -20.19 3.19
N GLU A 156 -1.42 -20.46 3.96
CA GLU A 156 -1.44 -21.45 5.04
C GLU A 156 -2.21 -20.93 6.28
N ILE A 157 -2.31 -19.61 6.45
CA ILE A 157 -3.03 -18.99 7.58
C ILE A 157 -4.45 -18.60 7.18
N ILE A 158 -4.60 -17.93 6.04
CA ILE A 158 -5.89 -17.50 5.50
C ILE A 158 -5.98 -18.02 4.07
N PRO A 159 -6.83 -19.02 3.77
CA PRO A 159 -6.94 -19.52 2.41
C PRO A 159 -7.32 -18.42 1.42
N SER A 160 -6.54 -18.31 0.34
CA SER A 160 -6.87 -17.44 -0.79
C SER A 160 -8.24 -17.82 -1.39
N ARG A 161 -9.01 -16.82 -1.82
CA ARG A 161 -10.28 -17.08 -2.53
C ARG A 161 -10.10 -17.78 -3.88
N SER A 162 -8.97 -17.53 -4.53
CA SER A 162 -8.58 -18.24 -5.74
C SER A 162 -7.36 -19.11 -5.47
N LYS A 163 -7.38 -20.34 -5.99
CA LYS A 163 -6.24 -21.25 -5.92
C LYS A 163 -5.05 -20.80 -6.78
N SER A 164 -5.25 -19.85 -7.70
CA SER A 164 -4.19 -19.27 -8.54
C SER A 164 -3.57 -18.00 -7.97
N SER A 165 -4.10 -17.43 -6.88
CA SER A 165 -3.57 -16.21 -6.28
C SER A 165 -2.32 -16.49 -5.46
N PHE A 166 -1.24 -15.79 -5.78
CA PHE A 166 0.00 -15.80 -5.00
C PHE A 166 -0.14 -14.95 -3.74
N SER A 167 0.26 -15.47 -2.59
CA SER A 167 0.27 -14.74 -1.30
C SER A 167 1.49 -13.81 -1.17
N PHE A 168 1.58 -13.01 -0.09
CA PHE A 168 2.82 -12.26 0.22
C PHE A 168 4.02 -13.19 0.33
N ALA A 169 3.84 -14.33 1.01
CA ALA A 169 4.83 -15.41 1.10
C ALA A 169 5.41 -15.78 -0.27
N GLN A 170 4.54 -16.01 -1.26
CA GLN A 170 4.94 -16.38 -2.62
C GLN A 170 5.52 -15.19 -3.43
N GLN A 171 5.06 -13.96 -3.16
CA GLN A 171 5.67 -12.77 -3.75
C GLN A 171 7.13 -12.57 -3.32
N ILE A 172 7.52 -12.98 -2.10
CA ILE A 172 8.92 -12.92 -1.65
C ILE A 172 9.82 -13.83 -2.50
N VAL A 173 9.36 -15.02 -2.86
CA VAL A 173 10.11 -15.93 -3.74
C VAL A 173 10.30 -15.30 -5.12
N HIS A 174 9.27 -14.63 -5.67
CA HIS A 174 9.43 -13.87 -6.92
C HIS A 174 10.50 -12.77 -6.80
N PHE A 175 10.55 -12.08 -5.66
CA PHE A 175 11.57 -11.07 -5.40
C PHE A 175 12.98 -11.69 -5.32
N GLN A 176 13.14 -12.79 -4.60
CA GLN A 176 14.43 -13.48 -4.44
C GLN A 176 14.97 -13.96 -5.79
N ASP A 177 14.12 -14.60 -6.59
CA ASP A 177 14.44 -15.07 -7.95
C ASP A 177 14.81 -13.91 -8.89
N ALA A 178 14.13 -12.76 -8.78
CA ALA A 178 14.32 -11.66 -9.70
C ALA A 178 15.50 -10.76 -9.31
N ILE A 179 15.45 -10.15 -8.12
CA ILE A 179 16.39 -9.09 -7.75
C ILE A 179 17.01 -9.28 -6.37
N GLY A 180 16.60 -10.29 -5.58
CA GLY A 180 17.14 -10.52 -4.24
C GLY A 180 18.66 -10.73 -4.21
N HIS A 181 19.21 -11.26 -5.30
CA HIS A 181 20.66 -11.46 -5.50
C HIS A 181 21.39 -10.22 -6.08
N ARG A 182 20.71 -9.07 -6.21
CA ARG A 182 21.26 -7.78 -6.67
C ARG A 182 21.96 -7.87 -8.04
N PRO A 183 21.26 -8.31 -9.10
CA PRO A 183 21.83 -8.37 -10.44
C PRO A 183 22.23 -6.96 -10.93
N HIS A 184 23.07 -6.87 -11.95
CA HIS A 184 23.55 -5.58 -12.49
C HIS A 184 22.41 -4.61 -12.85
N TYR A 185 21.29 -5.11 -13.36
CA TYR A 185 20.13 -4.28 -13.72
C TYR A 185 19.28 -3.83 -12.50
N ALA A 186 19.60 -4.30 -11.29
CA ALA A 186 18.93 -3.99 -10.04
C ALA A 186 19.95 -3.96 -8.89
N ALA A 187 20.97 -3.11 -9.00
CA ALA A 187 22.09 -3.01 -8.07
C ALA A 187 21.74 -2.24 -6.79
N TRP A 188 20.66 -2.65 -6.14
CA TRP A 188 20.16 -2.00 -4.93
C TRP A 188 21.06 -2.27 -3.72
N THR A 189 21.02 -1.36 -2.76
CA THR A 189 21.77 -1.35 -1.50
C THR A 189 20.81 -0.98 -0.36
N ALA A 190 21.24 -1.21 0.89
CA ALA A 190 20.48 -0.77 2.06
C ALA A 190 20.17 0.75 2.09
N LYS A 191 20.93 1.58 1.37
CA LYS A 191 20.78 3.04 1.36
C LYS A 191 19.80 3.55 0.30
N ASN A 192 19.60 2.81 -0.79
CA ASN A 192 18.80 3.27 -1.92
C ASN A 192 17.60 2.38 -2.23
N ILE A 193 17.38 1.28 -1.49
CA ILE A 193 16.17 0.47 -1.57
C ILE A 193 15.16 0.83 -0.48
N VAL A 194 13.90 0.71 -0.82
CA VAL A 194 12.82 0.45 0.12
C VAL A 194 12.01 -0.76 -0.25
N VAL A 195 11.47 -1.38 0.78
CA VAL A 195 10.34 -2.28 0.66
C VAL A 195 9.09 -1.63 1.23
N THR A 196 8.00 -1.68 0.46
CA THR A 196 6.65 -1.36 0.95
C THR A 196 5.83 -2.64 1.04
N VAL A 197 5.08 -2.81 2.12
CA VAL A 197 4.19 -3.95 2.36
C VAL A 197 2.78 -3.42 2.63
N TRP A 198 1.85 -3.71 1.72
CA TRP A 198 0.45 -3.28 1.85
C TRP A 198 -0.51 -4.45 1.58
N PHE A 199 -0.94 -5.09 2.66
CA PHE A 199 -1.85 -6.24 2.67
C PHE A 199 -2.95 -6.05 3.71
N GLY A 200 -3.94 -6.95 3.68
CA GLY A 200 -5.03 -7.01 4.65
C GLY A 200 -6.40 -6.89 4.02
N PHE A 201 -6.52 -6.36 2.81
CA PHE A 201 -7.84 -6.19 2.17
C PHE A 201 -8.51 -7.54 1.93
N ASN A 202 -7.77 -8.48 1.31
CA ASN A 202 -8.26 -9.82 1.00
C ASN A 202 -8.37 -10.67 2.26
N ASP A 203 -7.39 -10.60 3.17
CA ASP A 203 -7.40 -11.27 4.47
C ASP A 203 -8.67 -10.94 5.26
N LEU A 204 -8.92 -9.64 5.48
CA LEU A 204 -10.09 -9.14 6.19
C LEU A 204 -11.38 -9.62 5.54
N SER A 205 -11.47 -9.56 4.22
CA SER A 205 -12.69 -9.97 3.53
C SER A 205 -12.97 -11.48 3.64
N VAL A 206 -11.96 -12.32 3.89
CA VAL A 206 -12.13 -13.76 4.12
C VAL A 206 -12.54 -14.06 5.56
N VAL A 207 -12.13 -13.24 6.54
CA VAL A 207 -12.25 -13.57 7.97
C VAL A 207 -13.18 -12.67 8.78
N SER A 208 -13.57 -11.49 8.28
CA SER A 208 -14.30 -10.45 9.04
C SER A 208 -15.58 -10.92 9.72
N HIS A 209 -16.27 -11.90 9.12
CA HIS A 209 -17.53 -12.45 9.63
C HIS A 209 -17.38 -13.84 10.27
N LYS A 210 -16.14 -14.32 10.48
CA LYS A 210 -15.88 -15.65 11.02
C LYS A 210 -15.65 -15.61 12.54
N ARG A 211 -16.17 -16.62 13.24
CA ARG A 211 -15.84 -16.84 14.66
C ARG A 211 -14.34 -17.09 14.79
N GLY A 212 -13.72 -16.51 15.83
CA GLY A 212 -12.28 -16.67 16.07
C GLY A 212 -11.39 -15.78 15.19
N GLN A 213 -11.95 -14.84 14.41
CA GLN A 213 -11.18 -13.95 13.53
C GLN A 213 -10.00 -13.25 14.23
N ALA A 214 -10.10 -12.93 15.51
CA ALA A 214 -9.06 -12.21 16.24
C ALA A 214 -7.73 -12.98 16.28
N ALA A 215 -7.77 -14.31 16.45
CA ALA A 215 -6.56 -15.15 16.47
C ALA A 215 -5.93 -15.24 15.08
N VAL A 216 -6.76 -15.42 14.04
CA VAL A 216 -6.31 -15.51 12.64
C VAL A 216 -5.70 -14.19 12.16
N LEU A 217 -6.34 -13.05 12.48
CA LEU A 217 -5.81 -11.71 12.16
C LEU A 217 -4.47 -11.45 12.86
N ALA A 218 -4.30 -11.92 14.10
CA ALA A 218 -3.04 -11.83 14.82
C ALA A 218 -1.95 -12.71 14.21
N ALA A 219 -2.28 -13.93 13.78
CA ALA A 219 -1.36 -14.82 13.08
C ALA A 219 -0.92 -14.22 11.73
N ALA A 220 -1.87 -13.74 10.92
CA ALA A 220 -1.56 -13.09 9.64
C ALA A 220 -0.69 -11.85 9.83
N ASN A 221 -1.00 -10.99 10.82
CA ASN A 221 -0.15 -9.83 11.12
C ASN A 221 1.25 -10.22 11.57
N ARG A 222 1.41 -11.26 12.41
CA ARG A 222 2.74 -11.76 12.79
C ARG A 222 3.50 -12.24 11.56
N ARG A 223 2.82 -12.97 10.67
CA ARG A 223 3.39 -13.52 9.45
C ARG A 223 3.93 -12.45 8.50
N ILE A 224 3.31 -11.26 8.43
CA ILE A 224 3.88 -10.12 7.69
C ILE A 224 5.32 -9.83 8.12
N PHE A 225 5.60 -9.84 9.43
CA PHE A 225 6.93 -9.50 9.95
C PHE A 225 7.90 -10.68 9.91
N GLU A 226 7.43 -11.91 10.03
CA GLU A 226 8.25 -13.10 9.75
C GLU A 226 8.71 -13.13 8.29
N LEU A 227 7.81 -12.82 7.36
CA LEU A 227 8.15 -12.70 5.94
C LEU A 227 9.06 -11.48 5.68
N SER A 228 8.83 -10.36 6.37
CA SER A 228 9.73 -9.20 6.30
C SER A 228 11.12 -9.47 6.87
N GLN A 229 11.26 -10.44 7.79
CA GLN A 229 12.56 -10.90 8.28
C GLN A 229 13.41 -11.46 7.13
N ILE A 230 12.81 -12.27 6.24
CA ILE A 230 13.51 -12.83 5.07
C ILE A 230 14.09 -11.72 4.19
N LEU A 231 13.31 -10.65 3.99
CA LEU A 231 13.75 -9.47 3.24
C LEU A 231 14.89 -8.72 3.96
N TYR A 232 14.77 -8.56 5.28
CA TYR A 232 15.81 -7.95 6.11
C TYR A 232 17.12 -8.76 6.07
N ASP A 233 17.04 -10.08 6.13
CA ASP A 233 18.19 -10.99 6.05
C ASP A 233 18.89 -10.91 4.68
N THR A 234 18.16 -10.50 3.64
CA THR A 234 18.72 -10.21 2.31
C THR A 234 19.49 -8.86 2.27
N GLY A 235 19.49 -8.09 3.36
CA GLY A 235 20.21 -6.80 3.48
C GLY A 235 19.34 -5.56 3.29
N ILE A 236 18.03 -5.70 3.17
CA ILE A 236 17.11 -4.55 3.13
C ILE A 236 17.04 -3.91 4.51
N ARG A 237 17.05 -2.56 4.56
CA ARG A 237 17.00 -1.80 5.81
C ARG A 237 15.91 -0.73 5.87
N ASN A 238 15.21 -0.45 4.78
CA ASN A 238 14.08 0.50 4.79
C ASN A 238 12.78 -0.25 4.49
N PHE A 239 11.85 -0.20 5.43
CA PHE A 239 10.54 -0.85 5.36
C PHE A 239 9.43 0.16 5.61
N VAL A 240 8.38 0.07 4.81
CA VAL A 240 7.13 0.82 4.95
C VAL A 240 5.97 -0.17 5.03
N PHE A 241 5.18 -0.07 6.09
CA PHE A 241 3.96 -0.83 6.29
C PHE A 241 2.77 0.13 6.24
N ILE A 242 1.85 -0.11 5.31
CA ILE A 242 0.71 0.79 5.06
C ILE A 242 -0.54 0.18 5.69
N GLU A 243 -1.30 0.99 6.43
CA GLU A 243 -2.55 0.54 7.03
C GLU A 243 -3.62 0.21 6.00
N VAL A 244 -4.60 -0.61 6.38
CA VAL A 244 -5.82 -0.79 5.59
C VAL A 244 -6.71 0.43 5.82
N PRO A 245 -7.20 1.11 4.78
CA PRO A 245 -8.04 2.27 4.95
C PRO A 245 -9.39 1.90 5.60
N PRO A 246 -10.12 2.90 6.14
CA PRO A 246 -11.44 2.71 6.72
C PRO A 246 -12.42 2.16 5.67
N LYS A 247 -12.61 0.84 5.64
CA LYS A 247 -13.43 0.14 4.64
C LYS A 247 -14.89 0.56 4.71
N GLU A 248 -15.34 1.03 5.86
CA GLU A 248 -16.66 1.58 6.04
C GLU A 248 -16.95 2.74 5.10
N LEU A 249 -15.94 3.47 4.61
CA LEU A 249 -16.11 4.61 3.69
C LEU A 249 -16.26 4.18 2.21
N PHE A 250 -16.10 2.91 1.90
CA PHE A 250 -16.10 2.43 0.52
C PHE A 250 -17.51 2.46 -0.07
N PRO A 251 -17.70 2.73 -1.38
CA PRO A 251 -19.01 2.75 -2.00
C PRO A 251 -19.76 1.42 -1.82
N SER A 252 -19.05 0.30 -1.93
CA SER A 252 -19.60 -1.04 -1.66
C SER A 252 -20.14 -1.19 -0.24
N HIS A 253 -19.47 -0.62 0.77
CA HIS A 253 -19.92 -0.74 2.16
C HIS A 253 -21.04 0.26 2.48
N GLN A 254 -20.97 1.47 1.93
CA GLN A 254 -22.01 2.50 2.06
C GLN A 254 -23.35 2.03 1.45
N ALA A 255 -23.31 1.35 0.30
CA ALA A 255 -24.50 0.82 -0.37
C ALA A 255 -25.27 -0.23 0.46
N HIS A 256 -24.61 -0.90 1.41
CA HIS A 256 -25.22 -1.95 2.24
C HIS A 256 -25.55 -1.50 3.67
N LYS A 257 -25.12 -0.30 4.08
CA LYS A 257 -25.20 0.15 5.48
C LYS A 257 -26.62 0.18 6.04
N SER A 258 -27.62 0.62 5.27
CA SER A 258 -29.00 0.73 5.74
C SER A 258 -29.73 -0.61 5.89
N ASN A 259 -29.23 -1.67 5.26
CA ASN A 259 -29.87 -2.98 5.20
C ASN A 259 -29.10 -4.05 5.98
N ASP A 260 -28.14 -3.65 6.81
CA ASP A 260 -27.31 -4.58 7.57
C ASP A 260 -28.02 -5.11 8.81
N THR A 261 -28.74 -6.21 8.64
CA THR A 261 -29.45 -6.91 9.72
C THR A 261 -28.54 -7.85 10.54
N HIS A 262 -27.28 -8.02 10.13
CA HIS A 262 -26.37 -9.02 10.70
C HIS A 262 -25.10 -8.42 11.32
N HIS A 263 -25.06 -7.09 11.52
CA HIS A 263 -23.89 -6.35 12.02
C HIS A 263 -22.62 -6.57 11.19
N GLY A 264 -22.76 -6.85 9.90
CA GLY A 264 -21.63 -7.05 9.01
C GLY A 264 -20.72 -5.83 8.92
N TYR A 265 -21.31 -4.64 8.92
CA TYR A 265 -20.64 -3.35 8.88
C TYR A 265 -19.75 -3.12 10.10
N GLU A 266 -20.27 -3.32 11.31
CA GLU A 266 -19.50 -3.16 12.55
C GLU A 266 -18.40 -4.22 12.65
N MET A 267 -18.66 -5.44 12.16
CA MET A 267 -17.68 -6.52 12.17
C MET A 267 -16.49 -6.25 11.25
N VAL A 268 -16.72 -5.67 10.06
CA VAL A 268 -15.63 -5.23 9.18
C VAL A 268 -14.83 -4.10 9.83
N SER A 269 -15.51 -3.10 10.39
CA SER A 269 -14.85 -1.95 11.05
C SER A 269 -13.99 -2.42 12.23
N TYR A 270 -14.51 -3.33 13.05
CA TYR A 270 -13.77 -3.96 14.13
C TYR A 270 -12.54 -4.71 13.61
N ALA A 271 -12.69 -5.51 12.55
CA ALA A 271 -11.60 -6.28 11.98
C ALA A 271 -10.50 -5.39 11.38
N VAL A 272 -10.86 -4.30 10.68
CA VAL A 272 -9.93 -3.28 10.16
C VAL A 272 -9.16 -2.62 11.31
N ASN A 273 -9.86 -2.14 12.34
CA ASN A 273 -9.22 -1.54 13.51
C ASN A 273 -8.26 -2.50 14.22
N ARG A 274 -8.67 -3.78 14.34
CA ARG A 274 -7.81 -4.81 14.93
C ARG A 274 -6.58 -5.07 14.08
N TRP A 275 -6.73 -5.18 12.76
CA TRP A 275 -5.62 -5.35 11.81
C TRP A 275 -4.62 -4.20 11.92
N ASN A 276 -5.09 -2.95 11.79
CA ASN A 276 -4.24 -1.77 11.83
C ASN A 276 -3.52 -1.61 13.18
N SER A 277 -4.21 -1.93 14.29
CA SER A 277 -3.61 -1.94 15.63
C SER A 277 -2.47 -2.95 15.75
N LEU A 278 -2.68 -4.18 15.25
CA LEU A 278 -1.66 -5.23 15.25
C LEU A 278 -0.48 -4.88 14.34
N LEU A 279 -0.76 -4.35 13.15
CA LEU A 279 0.27 -3.92 12.18
C LEU A 279 1.18 -2.88 12.82
N ARG A 280 0.60 -1.83 13.43
CA ARG A 280 1.35 -0.79 14.14
C ARG A 280 2.19 -1.34 15.29
N GLN A 281 1.60 -2.18 16.15
CA GLN A 281 2.31 -2.77 17.29
C GLN A 281 3.50 -3.62 16.82
N ASN A 282 3.31 -4.42 15.79
CA ASN A 282 4.37 -5.24 15.24
C ASN A 282 5.42 -4.42 14.48
N THR A 283 5.08 -3.30 13.84
CA THR A 283 6.07 -2.36 13.29
C THR A 283 6.96 -1.79 14.38
N VAL A 284 6.39 -1.40 15.52
CA VAL A 284 7.16 -0.93 16.69
C VAL A 284 8.10 -2.03 17.20
N ARG A 285 7.61 -3.27 17.28
CA ARG A 285 8.44 -4.42 17.69
C ARG A 285 9.58 -4.68 16.70
N PHE A 286 9.29 -4.68 15.41
CA PHE A 286 10.28 -4.92 14.36
C PHE A 286 11.40 -3.88 14.38
N ARG A 287 11.05 -2.59 14.57
CA ARG A 287 12.04 -1.52 14.76
C ARG A 287 12.89 -1.72 16.01
N LYS A 288 12.30 -2.20 17.11
CA LYS A 288 13.03 -2.47 18.35
C LYS A 288 14.02 -3.63 18.22
N THR A 289 13.67 -4.66 17.44
CA THR A 289 14.53 -5.84 17.24
C THR A 289 15.55 -5.67 16.12
N HIS A 290 15.39 -4.67 15.26
CA HIS A 290 16.29 -4.36 14.13
C HIS A 290 16.72 -2.88 14.17
N PRO A 291 17.59 -2.49 15.13
CA PRO A 291 17.94 -1.08 15.33
C PRO A 291 18.71 -0.45 14.16
N ASP A 292 19.29 -1.27 13.27
CA ASP A 292 19.94 -0.85 12.04
C ASP A 292 18.97 -0.72 10.84
N ALA A 293 17.68 -1.02 11.02
CA ALA A 293 16.64 -0.85 10.01
C ALA A 293 15.64 0.26 10.37
N LYS A 294 15.23 1.03 9.36
CA LYS A 294 14.10 1.96 9.42
C LYS A 294 12.82 1.20 9.07
N ALA A 295 11.93 1.03 10.05
CA ALA A 295 10.59 0.50 9.84
C ALA A 295 9.53 1.56 10.15
N THR A 296 8.74 1.91 9.14
CA THR A 296 7.75 3.00 9.19
C THR A 296 6.35 2.44 9.02
N TYR A 297 5.44 2.82 9.91
CA TYR A 297 4.01 2.58 9.76
C TYR A 297 3.37 3.85 9.19
N ILE A 298 2.59 3.73 8.12
CA ILE A 298 1.92 4.85 7.46
C ILE A 298 0.42 4.75 7.67
N GLU A 299 -0.13 5.83 8.22
CA GLU A 299 -1.56 6.10 8.28
C GLU A 299 -2.03 6.76 6.98
N ILE A 300 -3.19 6.36 6.50
CA ILE A 300 -3.89 6.90 5.32
C ILE A 300 -5.38 7.15 5.62
N TRP A 301 -5.87 6.88 6.82
CA TRP A 301 -7.28 7.02 7.20
C TRP A 301 -7.83 8.42 6.89
N ASP A 302 -7.06 9.46 7.21
CA ASP A 302 -7.39 10.87 6.98
C ASP A 302 -7.56 11.19 5.50
N ILE A 303 -6.77 10.60 4.59
CA ILE A 303 -6.94 10.75 3.13
C ILE A 303 -8.34 10.24 2.72
N PHE A 304 -8.75 9.10 3.26
CA PHE A 304 -10.07 8.52 2.95
C PHE A 304 -11.22 9.31 3.59
N TYR A 305 -11.01 9.86 4.79
CA TYR A 305 -12.02 10.74 5.42
C TYR A 305 -12.15 12.07 4.69
N GLU A 306 -11.05 12.67 4.22
CA GLU A 306 -11.10 13.87 3.37
C GLU A 306 -11.86 13.59 2.07
N ALA A 307 -11.53 12.50 1.38
CA ALA A 307 -12.26 12.06 0.19
C ALA A 307 -13.76 11.85 0.46
N PHE A 308 -14.10 11.29 1.62
CA PHE A 308 -15.49 11.02 1.97
C PHE A 308 -16.27 12.29 2.35
N LEU A 309 -15.67 13.18 3.13
CA LEU A 309 -16.34 14.36 3.70
C LEU A 309 -16.29 15.58 2.76
N ARG A 310 -15.27 15.67 1.91
CA ARG A 310 -14.96 16.83 1.06
C ARG A 310 -14.61 16.40 -0.38
N PRO A 311 -15.44 15.59 -1.06
CA PRO A 311 -15.11 15.04 -2.37
C PRO A 311 -14.84 16.10 -3.44
N GLN A 312 -15.49 17.27 -3.37
CA GLN A 312 -15.29 18.34 -4.35
C GLN A 312 -13.91 19.00 -4.25
N ASP A 313 -13.28 19.00 -3.07
CA ASP A 313 -11.91 19.51 -2.92
C ASP A 313 -10.88 18.61 -3.61
N LEU A 314 -11.25 17.34 -3.83
CA LEU A 314 -10.50 16.36 -4.61
C LEU A 314 -11.04 16.22 -6.05
N GLY A 315 -11.80 17.20 -6.53
CA GLY A 315 -12.30 17.24 -7.91
C GLY A 315 -13.41 16.24 -8.25
N ALA A 316 -14.02 15.58 -7.25
CA ALA A 316 -15.06 14.59 -7.46
C ALA A 316 -16.47 15.13 -7.14
N PRO A 317 -17.52 14.69 -7.87
CA PRO A 317 -18.88 15.18 -7.65
C PRO A 317 -19.50 14.74 -6.33
N ASN A 318 -19.17 13.54 -5.82
CA ASN A 318 -19.59 13.04 -4.51
C ASN A 318 -18.67 11.90 -4.01
N SER A 319 -18.82 11.50 -2.75
CA SER A 319 -17.95 10.53 -2.08
C SER A 319 -18.12 9.07 -2.51
N THR A 320 -19.17 8.77 -3.29
CA THR A 320 -19.50 7.40 -3.73
C THR A 320 -19.43 7.22 -5.25
N CYS A 321 -19.08 8.28 -5.99
CA CYS A 321 -19.09 8.24 -7.44
C CYS A 321 -18.02 7.28 -7.97
N VAL A 322 -18.30 6.65 -9.10
CA VAL A 322 -17.43 5.64 -9.71
C VAL A 322 -17.10 6.06 -11.14
N ASP A 323 -15.82 6.05 -11.48
CA ASP A 323 -15.30 6.25 -12.83
C ASP A 323 -14.20 5.22 -13.09
N PRO A 324 -14.42 4.21 -13.94
CA PRO A 324 -13.41 3.19 -14.27
C PRO A 324 -12.10 3.74 -14.84
N SER A 325 -12.09 4.98 -15.38
CA SER A 325 -10.86 5.63 -15.83
C SER A 325 -10.00 6.16 -14.68
N GLY A 326 -10.57 6.29 -13.47
CA GLY A 326 -9.86 6.74 -12.28
C GLY A 326 -9.71 8.25 -12.12
N LYS A 327 -10.23 9.07 -13.06
CA LYS A 327 -9.91 10.51 -13.15
C LYS A 327 -11.03 11.44 -12.72
N GLY A 328 -12.30 11.09 -13.00
CA GLY A 328 -13.47 11.92 -12.68
C GLY A 328 -14.11 11.62 -11.33
N CYS A 329 -13.68 10.55 -10.65
CA CYS A 329 -14.22 10.11 -9.38
C CYS A 329 -13.15 9.61 -8.42
N LEU A 330 -13.50 9.64 -7.13
CA LEU A 330 -12.67 9.10 -6.06
C LEU A 330 -12.47 7.58 -6.15
N TRP A 331 -13.34 6.88 -6.87
CA TRP A 331 -13.35 5.43 -6.95
C TRP A 331 -13.32 4.95 -8.40
N ALA A 332 -12.41 4.03 -8.70
CA ALA A 332 -12.36 3.34 -9.99
C ALA A 332 -13.46 2.28 -10.12
N ASN A 333 -13.80 1.67 -8.98
CA ASN A 333 -14.95 0.79 -8.79
C ASN A 333 -15.38 0.85 -7.32
N THR A 334 -16.42 0.12 -6.95
CA THR A 334 -17.00 0.16 -5.60
C THR A 334 -16.08 -0.33 -4.47
N GLY A 335 -14.90 -0.85 -4.77
CA GLY A 335 -13.91 -1.32 -3.79
C GLY A 335 -12.46 -0.91 -4.06
N HIS A 336 -12.18 -0.03 -5.03
CA HIS A 336 -10.83 0.45 -5.33
C HIS A 336 -10.84 1.96 -5.59
N PRO A 337 -9.95 2.73 -4.94
CA PRO A 337 -9.84 4.16 -5.17
C PRO A 337 -9.31 4.49 -6.57
N GLY A 338 -9.69 5.65 -7.09
CA GLY A 338 -9.17 6.25 -8.32
C GLY A 338 -7.80 6.90 -8.12
N GLU A 339 -7.33 7.60 -9.15
CA GLU A 339 -5.99 8.16 -9.21
C GLU A 339 -5.73 9.21 -8.12
N GLU A 340 -6.70 10.08 -7.82
CA GLU A 340 -6.49 11.19 -6.88
C GLU A 340 -6.17 10.71 -5.46
N ILE A 341 -6.92 9.72 -4.95
CA ILE A 341 -6.60 9.10 -3.65
C ILE A 341 -5.25 8.39 -3.72
N HIS A 342 -4.95 7.68 -4.81
CA HIS A 342 -3.65 7.03 -4.99
C HIS A 342 -2.50 8.03 -5.05
N LYS A 343 -2.71 9.23 -5.61
CA LYS A 343 -1.74 10.32 -5.67
C LYS A 343 -1.41 10.84 -4.28
N LEU A 344 -2.43 11.10 -3.45
CA LEU A 344 -2.23 11.52 -2.05
C LEU A 344 -1.48 10.46 -1.22
N ILE A 345 -1.82 9.19 -1.42
CA ILE A 345 -1.10 8.08 -0.79
C ILE A 345 0.35 8.03 -1.29
N GLY A 346 0.57 8.14 -2.60
CA GLY A 346 1.90 8.14 -3.21
C GLY A 346 2.80 9.24 -2.66
N ALA A 347 2.27 10.46 -2.52
CA ALA A 347 2.98 11.60 -1.94
C ALA A 347 3.40 11.31 -0.50
N ARG A 348 2.49 10.78 0.32
CA ARG A 348 2.77 10.44 1.72
C ARG A 348 3.78 9.32 1.85
N VAL A 349 3.67 8.27 1.03
CA VAL A 349 4.62 7.15 1.05
C VAL A 349 6.00 7.65 0.62
N ALA A 350 6.10 8.45 -0.45
CA ALA A 350 7.37 9.07 -0.87
C ALA A 350 8.00 9.90 0.25
N GLU A 351 7.23 10.80 0.89
CA GLU A 351 7.73 11.64 1.97
C GLU A 351 8.27 10.80 3.15
N LYS A 352 7.51 9.79 3.58
CA LYS A 352 7.92 8.95 4.72
C LYS A 352 9.12 8.08 4.40
N ALA A 353 9.24 7.68 3.15
CA ALA A 353 10.28 6.78 2.74
C ALA A 353 11.59 7.54 2.47
N TRP A 354 11.58 8.58 1.62
CA TRP A 354 12.77 9.35 1.18
C TRP A 354 13.00 10.67 1.91
N GLY A 355 12.03 11.15 2.69
CA GLY A 355 12.05 12.52 3.18
C GLY A 355 11.29 13.45 2.23
N LYS A 356 11.18 14.73 2.59
CA LYS A 356 10.53 15.72 1.73
C LYS A 356 11.41 15.94 0.50
N ALA A 357 10.82 15.85 -0.70
CA ALA A 357 11.46 16.40 -1.88
C ALA A 357 11.73 17.89 -1.63
N ALA A 358 12.94 18.37 -1.95
CA ALA A 358 13.23 19.79 -1.97
C ALA A 358 12.23 20.45 -2.93
N MET A 359 11.40 21.35 -2.40
CA MET A 359 10.31 22.02 -3.12
C MET A 359 10.83 23.10 -4.07
#